data_AF-A0A926EW39-F1
#
_entry.id   AF-A0A926EW39-F1
#
_cell.length_a   1.000
_cell.length_b   1.000
_cell.length_c   1.000
_cell.angle_alpha   90.00
_cell.angle_beta   90.00
_cell.angle_gamma   90.00
#
_symmetry.space_group_name_H-M   'P 1'
#
loop_
_entity.id
_entity.type
_entity.pdbx_description
1 polymer ?
#
loop_
_entity_poly.entity_id
_entity_poly.type
_entity_poly.pdbx_seq_one_letter_code
_entity_poly.pdbx_strand_id
1 'polypeptide(L)'
;MPKYITFDLIADENLKLSKTNMQVDSQDSMDYIGGSTIRGAFIYKYIRANNISNINQGEHREKLLAGGIKFLNAYPVYKDERSVPLPKCYFAPKEKIRTFEDKIEISLGLDRPLPQGFEKVRLGEYVNMDKNNFTIVNVEKTSNLHINKLEKENKLFRYEAIKKGQIFKGIIKVEKDEYADEVIKLLENKIVYIGGSKGSGYGKCIIKEINIQDGNPEKEVFKTNKDSGYIYIIALSDIIYKDECGVYKTKIDEKLVEDQLGISDVEFIDSSIETKNITSFNNKWNARTPNIVAIKAGSVFKYKFNGNIDEMRLKSFMDNAIGERKSEGFGRIGVTTEMYDNTVIEMGHDIVKNTNKTHILSNDELNLLKNMCNRIFKLRIENKINERVLELSRSLKNDKKLSSNQWGNLKNLFEYISILDINSGLSLYKEYINHIVEKKGKSFKDMEKVQYLTKDKDKNIIGRQSLIEFFNEYMENIIDRFYFENMYRDYRVNIENAENNIEDEFIYKTNLKILSELCRYQIRKEKVKC
;
A
#
# COMPACT_ATOMS: atom_id res chain seq x y z
N MET A 1 -32.21 11.69 19.46
CA MET A 1 -31.21 12.69 19.02
C MET A 1 -30.11 11.95 18.29
N PRO A 2 -29.42 12.55 17.31
CA PRO A 2 -28.33 11.86 16.64
C PRO A 2 -27.20 11.56 17.63
N LYS A 3 -26.56 10.40 17.48
CA LYS A 3 -25.36 10.03 18.23
C LYS A 3 -24.14 10.07 17.32
N TYR A 4 -23.00 10.36 17.90
CA TYR A 4 -21.71 10.39 17.22
C TYR A 4 -20.82 9.28 17.77
N ILE A 5 -20.22 8.52 16.87
CA ILE A 5 -19.33 7.41 17.17
C ILE A 5 -17.95 7.80 16.68
N THR A 6 -17.04 8.08 17.61
CA THR A 6 -15.64 8.33 17.30
C THR A 6 -14.85 7.03 17.37
N PHE A 7 -13.88 6.84 16.48
CA PHE A 7 -13.05 5.63 16.47
C PHE A 7 -11.66 5.91 15.90
N ASP A 8 -10.70 5.08 16.30
CA ASP A 8 -9.36 5.08 15.75
C ASP A 8 -9.24 4.03 14.65
N LEU A 9 -8.77 4.45 13.48
CA LEU A 9 -8.47 3.60 12.34
C LEU A 9 -6.96 3.51 12.20
N ILE A 10 -6.43 2.32 12.50
CA ILE A 10 -4.99 2.04 12.47
C ILE A 10 -4.67 1.37 11.13
N ALA A 11 -3.77 1.98 10.36
CA ALA A 11 -3.29 1.43 9.09
C ALA A 11 -2.30 0.28 9.34
N ASP A 12 -2.75 -0.97 9.24
CA ASP A 12 -1.89 -2.16 9.40
C ASP A 12 -1.03 -2.40 8.14
N GLU A 13 -1.56 -2.03 6.98
CA GLU A 13 -0.87 -1.98 5.69
C GLU A 13 -0.87 -0.56 5.11
N ASN A 14 -0.07 -0.34 4.06
CA ASN A 14 -0.09 0.94 3.35
C ASN A 14 -1.47 1.17 2.72
N LEU A 15 -1.98 2.40 2.74
CA LEU A 15 -3.31 2.71 2.21
C LEU A 15 -3.21 3.44 0.88
N LYS A 16 -3.64 2.77 -0.19
CA LYS A 16 -3.70 3.35 -1.53
C LYS A 16 -5.02 4.10 -1.71
N LEU A 17 -4.99 5.42 -1.54
CA LEU A 17 -6.16 6.30 -1.62
C LEU A 17 -5.96 7.34 -2.72
N SER A 18 -6.26 7.01 -3.96
CA SER A 18 -5.92 7.87 -5.10
C SER A 18 -6.67 9.22 -5.09
N LYS A 19 -5.96 10.32 -5.37
CA LYS A 19 -6.55 11.62 -5.70
C LYS A 19 -7.29 11.56 -7.05
N THR A 20 -8.27 12.45 -7.24
CA THR A 20 -9.12 12.53 -8.46
C THR A 20 -8.32 12.80 -9.74
N ASN A 21 -7.30 13.65 -9.66
CA ASN A 21 -6.46 13.99 -10.81
C ASN A 21 -5.33 12.96 -10.92
N MET A 22 -5.51 11.98 -11.79
CA MET A 22 -4.53 10.94 -12.05
C MET A 22 -3.68 11.36 -13.25
N GLN A 23 -2.36 11.53 -13.05
CA GLN A 23 -1.44 11.44 -14.18
C GLN A 23 -1.35 9.95 -14.59
N VAL A 24 -1.11 9.69 -15.87
CA VAL A 24 -1.12 8.31 -16.41
C VAL A 24 -0.08 7.43 -15.70
N ASP A 25 1.04 8.02 -15.27
CA ASP A 25 2.21 7.31 -14.74
C ASP A 25 2.43 7.48 -13.22
N SER A 26 1.65 8.36 -12.57
CA SER A 26 1.72 8.63 -11.12
C SER A 26 0.33 8.72 -10.50
N GLN A 27 0.11 8.00 -9.40
CA GLN A 27 -1.07 8.17 -8.56
C GLN A 27 -0.67 8.68 -7.18
N ASP A 28 -1.01 9.93 -6.91
CA ASP A 28 -0.82 10.55 -5.61
C ASP A 28 -1.89 10.06 -4.62
N SER A 29 -1.49 9.89 -3.36
CA SER A 29 -2.40 9.48 -2.31
C SER A 29 -3.04 10.68 -1.62
N MET A 30 -4.29 10.56 -1.21
CA MET A 30 -4.96 11.46 -0.28
C MET A 30 -4.25 11.44 1.08
N ASP A 31 -4.39 12.54 1.82
CA ASP A 31 -3.82 12.79 3.15
C ASP A 31 -4.79 12.45 4.29
N TYR A 32 -5.87 11.74 3.96
CA TYR A 32 -6.89 11.32 4.91
C TYR A 32 -7.67 10.14 4.34
N ILE A 33 -8.51 9.52 5.19
CA ILE A 33 -9.40 8.44 4.79
C ILE A 33 -10.82 9.00 4.60
N GLY A 34 -11.31 8.99 3.37
CA GLY A 34 -12.62 9.54 3.04
C GLY A 34 -13.78 8.76 3.67
N GLY A 35 -14.81 9.48 4.12
CA GLY A 35 -16.03 8.90 4.68
C GLY A 35 -16.72 7.92 3.74
N SER A 36 -16.70 8.19 2.43
CA SER A 36 -17.16 7.26 1.38
C SER A 36 -16.45 5.89 1.41
N THR A 37 -15.16 5.86 1.77
CA THR A 37 -14.37 4.62 1.82
C THR A 37 -14.69 3.82 3.08
N ILE A 38 -14.84 4.49 4.23
CA ILE A 38 -15.27 3.87 5.48
C ILE A 38 -16.69 3.31 5.32
N ARG A 39 -17.59 4.10 4.72
CA ARG A 39 -18.95 3.67 4.37
C ARG A 39 -18.95 2.42 3.50
N GLY A 40 -18.12 2.37 2.46
CA GLY A 40 -17.98 1.19 1.60
C GLY A 40 -17.53 -0.05 2.37
N ALA A 41 -16.58 0.09 3.29
CA ALA A 41 -16.10 -1.00 4.13
C ALA A 41 -17.17 -1.48 5.13
N PHE A 42 -17.93 -0.57 5.72
CA PHE A 42 -19.07 -0.89 6.58
C PHE A 42 -20.17 -1.63 5.81
N ILE A 43 -20.60 -1.08 4.67
CA ILE A 43 -21.64 -1.68 3.80
C ILE A 43 -21.24 -3.11 3.40
N TYR A 44 -19.96 -3.35 3.08
CA TYR A 44 -19.48 -4.68 2.75
C TYR A 44 -19.63 -5.67 3.91
N LYS A 45 -19.27 -5.26 5.14
CA LYS A 45 -19.48 -6.09 6.33
C LYS A 45 -20.95 -6.29 6.65
N TYR A 46 -21.75 -5.23 6.54
CA TYR A 46 -23.20 -5.26 6.74
C TYR A 46 -23.89 -6.26 5.81
N ILE A 47 -23.56 -6.22 4.52
CA ILE A 47 -24.08 -7.16 3.52
C ILE A 47 -23.76 -8.61 3.90
N ARG A 48 -22.51 -8.89 4.32
CA ARG A 48 -22.08 -10.23 4.72
C ARG A 48 -22.73 -10.70 6.01
N ALA A 49 -22.87 -9.82 7.01
CA ALA A 49 -23.43 -10.18 8.30
C ALA A 49 -24.94 -10.45 8.22
N ASN A 50 -25.64 -9.75 7.33
CA ASN A 50 -27.10 -9.85 7.20
C ASN A 50 -27.55 -10.64 5.94
N ASN A 51 -26.61 -11.21 5.17
CA ASN A 51 -26.89 -11.94 3.92
C ASN A 51 -27.77 -11.17 2.92
N ILE A 52 -27.48 -9.89 2.71
CA ILE A 52 -28.32 -9.00 1.90
C ILE A 52 -27.86 -8.99 0.44
N SER A 53 -28.79 -9.24 -0.48
CA SER A 53 -28.53 -9.18 -1.93
C SER A 53 -28.63 -7.77 -2.51
N ASN A 54 -29.50 -6.91 -1.95
CA ASN A 54 -29.72 -5.55 -2.47
C ASN A 54 -29.94 -4.51 -1.34
N ILE A 55 -28.95 -3.64 -1.15
CA ILE A 55 -29.02 -2.55 -0.16
C ILE A 55 -29.89 -1.35 -0.58
N ASN A 56 -30.43 -1.34 -1.80
CA ASN A 56 -31.27 -0.24 -2.31
C ASN A 56 -32.78 -0.48 -2.08
N GLN A 57 -33.14 -1.19 -1.01
CA GLN A 57 -34.53 -1.51 -0.65
C GLN A 57 -34.75 -1.37 0.86
N GLY A 58 -35.97 -1.00 1.23
CA GLY A 58 -36.44 -0.94 2.62
C GLY A 58 -35.50 -0.21 3.58
N GLU A 59 -35.38 -0.76 4.78
CA GLU A 59 -34.55 -0.22 5.88
C GLU A 59 -33.08 -0.05 5.47
N HIS A 60 -32.53 -0.94 4.64
CA HIS A 60 -31.13 -0.86 4.19
C HIS A 60 -30.85 0.42 3.40
N ARG A 61 -31.79 0.81 2.53
CA ARG A 61 -31.67 2.05 1.75
C ARG A 61 -31.70 3.25 2.69
N GLU A 62 -32.67 3.29 3.60
CA GLU A 62 -32.82 4.39 4.56
C GLU A 62 -31.57 4.55 5.43
N LYS A 63 -31.09 3.43 5.97
CA LYS A 63 -29.91 3.34 6.83
C LYS A 63 -28.62 3.72 6.11
N LEU A 64 -28.33 3.12 4.96
CA LEU A 64 -27.00 3.16 4.34
C LEU A 64 -26.87 4.16 3.18
N LEU A 65 -27.96 4.44 2.47
CA LEU A 65 -27.97 5.27 1.26
C LEU A 65 -28.64 6.62 1.49
N ALA A 66 -29.74 6.67 2.24
CA ALA A 66 -30.52 7.88 2.50
C ALA A 66 -30.03 8.69 3.73
N GLY A 67 -28.97 8.24 4.39
CA GLY A 67 -28.30 9.01 5.44
C GLY A 67 -28.76 8.73 6.87
N GLY A 68 -29.40 7.59 7.14
CA GLY A 68 -29.60 7.12 8.51
C GLY A 68 -28.28 6.91 9.28
N ILE A 69 -27.23 6.49 8.56
CA ILE A 69 -25.84 6.47 9.01
C ILE A 69 -25.01 7.33 8.05
N LYS A 70 -24.28 8.30 8.60
CA LYS A 70 -23.41 9.22 7.86
C LYS A 70 -21.97 8.99 8.29
N PHE A 71 -21.10 8.72 7.33
CA PHE A 71 -19.69 8.41 7.58
C PHE A 71 -18.87 9.65 7.27
N LEU A 72 -18.33 10.30 8.28
CA LEU A 72 -17.46 11.46 8.11
C LEU A 72 -16.04 11.00 7.75
N ASN A 73 -15.21 11.93 7.28
CA ASN A 73 -13.80 11.66 6.99
C ASN A 73 -13.03 11.31 8.28
N ALA A 74 -12.07 10.39 8.17
CA ALA A 74 -11.09 10.15 9.22
C ALA A 74 -9.80 10.91 8.92
N TYR A 75 -9.45 11.81 9.83
CA TYR A 75 -8.31 12.73 9.71
C TYR A 75 -7.15 12.25 10.58
N PRO A 76 -5.89 12.61 10.23
CA PRO A 76 -4.74 12.20 11.01
C PRO A 76 -4.84 12.73 12.45
N VAL A 77 -4.12 12.05 13.34
CA VAL A 77 -4.17 12.30 14.79
C VAL A 77 -2.88 12.99 15.23
N TYR A 78 -3.00 13.95 16.14
CA TYR A 78 -1.89 14.57 16.86
C TYR A 78 -2.23 14.58 18.34
N LYS A 79 -1.34 14.06 19.21
CA LYS A 79 -1.59 13.90 20.67
C LYS A 79 -2.97 13.32 21.02
N ASP A 80 -3.37 12.24 20.33
CA ASP A 80 -4.67 11.55 20.48
C ASP A 80 -5.92 12.38 20.07
N GLU A 81 -5.73 13.58 19.54
CA GLU A 81 -6.79 14.45 19.02
C GLU A 81 -6.89 14.38 17.50
N ARG A 82 -8.13 14.44 16.99
CA ARG A 82 -8.41 14.46 15.56
C ARG A 82 -8.05 15.83 14.99
N SER A 83 -7.16 15.88 13.99
CA SER A 83 -6.85 17.14 13.30
C SER A 83 -8.04 17.67 12.50
N VAL A 84 -8.02 18.96 12.16
CA VAL A 84 -8.94 19.61 11.22
C VAL A 84 -8.21 20.12 9.98
N PRO A 85 -8.91 20.33 8.84
CA PRO A 85 -8.29 20.98 7.69
C PRO A 85 -7.78 22.38 8.05
N LEU A 86 -6.58 22.74 7.56
CA LEU A 86 -6.03 24.08 7.78
C LEU A 86 -6.97 25.16 7.19
N PRO A 87 -7.42 26.15 7.98
CA PRO A 87 -8.19 27.28 7.46
C PRO A 87 -7.37 28.06 6.42
N LYS A 88 -7.93 28.20 5.22
CA LYS A 88 -7.24 28.74 4.03
C LYS A 88 -7.22 30.26 3.97
N CYS A 89 -7.75 30.91 5.00
CA CYS A 89 -7.70 32.35 5.18
C CYS A 89 -6.36 32.86 5.69
N TYR A 90 -5.36 32.00 5.96
CA TYR A 90 -4.07 32.43 6.48
C TYR A 90 -2.99 32.56 5.41
N PHE A 91 -2.18 33.60 5.56
CA PHE A 91 -1.12 34.01 4.64
C PHE A 91 0.17 34.35 5.40
N ALA A 92 1.31 34.20 4.75
CA ALA A 92 2.61 34.59 5.30
C ALA A 92 3.54 35.08 4.18
N PRO A 93 4.63 35.82 4.50
CA PRO A 93 5.63 36.20 3.51
C PRO A 93 6.17 34.96 2.79
N LYS A 94 6.23 35.00 1.46
CA LYS A 94 6.70 33.89 0.61
C LYS A 94 8.04 33.31 1.07
N GLU A 95 9.00 34.16 1.42
CA GLU A 95 10.32 33.72 1.87
C GLU A 95 10.24 32.93 3.18
N LYS A 96 9.40 33.34 4.13
CA LYS A 96 9.18 32.59 5.39
C LYS A 96 8.52 31.23 5.15
N ILE A 97 7.61 31.13 4.18
CA ILE A 97 7.01 29.85 3.78
C ILE A 97 8.07 28.93 3.16
N ARG A 98 8.95 29.47 2.31
CA ARG A 98 9.99 28.70 1.62
C ARG A 98 11.09 28.19 2.56
N THR A 99 11.43 28.97 3.58
CA THR A 99 12.42 28.62 4.60
C THR A 99 11.75 28.13 5.89
N PHE A 100 10.53 27.60 5.81
CA PHE A 100 9.83 27.07 6.96
C PHE A 100 10.56 25.82 7.47
N GLU A 101 11.06 25.89 8.71
CA GLU A 101 11.70 24.74 9.38
C GLU A 101 10.83 24.22 10.52
N ASP A 102 10.40 25.12 11.40
CA ASP A 102 9.68 24.74 12.61
C ASP A 102 8.44 25.62 12.85
N LYS A 103 8.59 26.94 12.79
CA LYS A 103 7.53 27.87 13.23
C LYS A 103 7.54 29.16 12.44
N ILE A 104 6.35 29.62 12.02
CA ILE A 104 6.16 30.94 11.43
C ILE A 104 4.86 31.60 11.91
N GLU A 105 4.86 32.92 11.88
CA GLU A 105 3.67 33.73 12.08
C GLU A 105 2.88 33.85 10.78
N ILE A 106 1.55 33.77 10.89
CA ILE A 106 0.60 33.83 9.78
C ILE A 106 -0.45 34.90 10.07
N SER A 107 -0.84 35.60 9.01
CA SER A 107 -1.79 36.70 9.06
C SER A 107 -3.10 36.34 8.38
N LEU A 108 -4.21 36.86 8.89
CA LEU A 108 -5.54 36.64 8.33
C LEU A 108 -5.72 37.45 7.03
N GLY A 109 -6.00 36.80 5.92
CA GLY A 109 -6.32 37.42 4.62
C GLY A 109 -7.81 37.40 4.34
N LEU A 110 -8.60 38.12 5.14
CA LEU A 110 -10.03 38.35 4.94
C LEU A 110 -10.36 39.82 5.21
N ASP A 111 -11.13 40.44 4.32
CA ASP A 111 -11.70 41.79 4.48
C ASP A 111 -10.64 42.88 4.70
N ARG A 112 -9.44 42.67 4.16
CA ARG A 112 -8.32 43.63 4.20
C ARG A 112 -7.23 43.28 3.19
N PRO A 113 -6.50 44.29 2.67
CA PRO A 113 -5.32 44.05 1.87
C PRO A 113 -4.17 43.51 2.75
N LEU A 114 -3.43 42.54 2.21
CA LEU A 114 -2.18 42.05 2.81
C LEU A 114 -0.96 42.73 2.16
N PRO A 115 0.19 42.79 2.86
CA PRO A 115 1.41 43.32 2.27
C PRO A 115 1.86 42.55 1.02
N GLN A 116 2.54 43.24 0.11
CA GLN A 116 3.10 42.61 -1.09
C GLN A 116 4.07 41.48 -0.71
N GLY A 117 3.98 40.35 -1.42
CA GLY A 117 4.82 39.18 -1.17
C GLY A 117 4.25 38.18 -0.17
N PHE A 118 3.05 38.42 0.39
CA PHE A 118 2.32 37.41 1.15
C PHE A 118 1.67 36.39 0.21
N GLU A 119 1.80 35.11 0.55
CA GLU A 119 1.16 34.00 -0.15
C GLU A 119 0.34 33.16 0.84
N LYS A 120 -0.66 32.45 0.32
CA LYS A 120 -1.52 31.56 1.11
C LYS A 120 -0.68 30.44 1.71
N VAL A 121 -0.84 30.19 3.01
CA VAL A 121 -0.09 29.13 3.71
C VAL A 121 -0.54 27.76 3.21
N ARG A 122 0.42 26.99 2.69
CA ARG A 122 0.23 25.62 2.16
C ARG A 122 1.29 24.66 2.71
N LEU A 123 1.66 24.84 3.98
CA LEU A 123 2.69 24.04 4.66
C LEU A 123 2.18 22.64 5.08
N GLY A 124 0.86 22.46 5.15
CA GLY A 124 0.20 21.19 5.42
C GLY A 124 -1.29 21.28 5.10
N GLU A 125 -1.96 20.14 4.96
CA GLU A 125 -3.41 20.08 4.72
C GLU A 125 -4.21 19.99 6.02
N TYR A 126 -3.60 19.49 7.10
CA TYR A 126 -4.24 19.23 8.39
C TYR A 126 -3.45 19.83 9.55
N VAL A 127 -4.19 20.31 10.54
CA VAL A 127 -3.64 20.93 11.75
C VAL A 127 -4.39 20.47 12.99
N ASN A 128 -3.68 20.31 14.09
CA ASN A 128 -4.27 20.39 15.42
C ASN A 128 -4.35 21.87 15.80
N MET A 129 -5.42 22.26 16.49
CA MET A 129 -5.67 23.66 16.86
C MET A 129 -5.72 23.76 18.38
N ASP A 130 -4.74 24.44 18.96
CA ASP A 130 -4.76 24.81 20.38
C ASP A 130 -5.00 26.31 20.49
N LYS A 131 -6.19 26.67 20.97
CA LYS A 131 -6.73 28.04 20.98
C LYS A 131 -6.72 28.62 19.56
N ASN A 132 -5.69 29.40 19.25
CA ASN A 132 -5.53 30.08 17.99
C ASN A 132 -4.33 29.56 17.21
N ASN A 133 -3.44 28.79 17.81
CA ASN A 133 -2.23 28.31 17.13
C ASN A 133 -2.50 26.99 16.42
N PHE A 134 -1.76 26.77 15.34
CA PHE A 134 -1.89 25.58 14.51
C PHE A 134 -0.61 24.75 14.57
N THR A 135 -0.76 23.47 14.83
CA THR A 135 0.32 22.49 14.72
C THR A 135 0.06 21.60 13.51
N ILE A 136 0.96 21.61 12.52
CA ILE A 136 0.83 20.83 11.28
C ILE A 136 0.88 19.34 11.58
N VAL A 137 -0.09 18.59 11.07
CA VAL A 137 -0.16 17.14 11.19
C VAL A 137 0.14 16.51 9.84
N ASN A 138 1.36 15.99 9.68
CA ASN A 138 1.81 15.40 8.43
C ASN A 138 1.46 13.92 8.32
N VAL A 139 1.10 13.51 7.11
CA VAL A 139 0.83 12.10 6.79
C VAL A 139 2.00 11.54 6.00
N GLU A 140 2.72 10.60 6.62
CA GLU A 140 3.83 9.93 5.95
C GLU A 140 3.35 9.11 4.76
N LYS A 141 4.08 9.25 3.65
CA LYS A 141 3.80 8.56 2.39
C LYS A 141 4.92 7.59 2.03
N THR A 142 4.56 6.57 1.29
CA THR A 142 5.51 5.68 0.62
C THR A 142 5.15 5.59 -0.85
N SER A 143 6.16 5.54 -1.71
CA SER A 143 6.00 5.47 -3.16
C SER A 143 6.69 4.23 -3.69
N ASN A 144 5.93 3.34 -4.34
CA ASN A 144 6.45 2.11 -4.92
C ASN A 144 6.37 2.15 -6.45
N LEU A 145 7.47 1.80 -7.11
CA LEU A 145 7.54 1.64 -8.56
C LEU A 145 7.18 0.21 -8.94
N HIS A 146 6.21 0.06 -9.85
CA HIS A 146 5.79 -1.22 -10.40
C HIS A 146 6.17 -1.30 -11.88
N ILE A 147 6.71 -2.44 -12.29
CA ILE A 147 7.08 -2.72 -13.69
C ILE A 147 6.24 -3.90 -14.16
N ASN A 148 5.34 -3.67 -15.11
CA ASN A 148 4.64 -4.77 -15.76
C ASN A 148 5.50 -5.30 -16.92
N LYS A 149 5.98 -6.54 -16.81
CA LYS A 149 6.83 -7.21 -17.81
C LYS A 149 6.06 -8.12 -18.78
N LEU A 150 4.73 -8.18 -18.68
CA LEU A 150 3.89 -9.09 -19.46
C LEU A 150 3.52 -8.53 -20.85
N GLU A 151 3.69 -7.24 -21.09
CA GLU A 151 3.40 -6.59 -22.37
C GLU A 151 4.69 -6.42 -23.22
N LYS A 152 4.55 -6.28 -24.55
CA LYS A 152 5.68 -6.03 -25.48
C LYS A 152 6.48 -4.77 -25.13
N GLU A 153 5.85 -3.82 -24.42
CA GLU A 153 6.47 -2.61 -23.89
C GLU A 153 6.37 -2.59 -22.36
N ASN A 154 7.47 -2.26 -21.69
CA ASN A 154 7.51 -2.12 -20.23
C ASN A 154 6.70 -0.90 -19.79
N LYS A 155 5.54 -1.10 -19.15
CA LYS A 155 4.81 -0.02 -18.50
C LYS A 155 5.27 0.14 -17.05
N LEU A 156 5.75 1.34 -16.74
CA LEU A 156 6.17 1.78 -15.41
C LEU A 156 5.02 2.52 -14.75
N PHE A 157 4.65 2.13 -13.54
CA PHE A 157 3.64 2.83 -12.75
C PHE A 157 4.18 3.14 -11.37
N ARG A 158 4.06 4.40 -10.93
CA ARG A 158 4.34 4.79 -9.55
C ARG A 158 3.03 5.00 -8.81
N TYR A 159 2.90 4.37 -7.65
CA TYR A 159 1.79 4.63 -6.74
C TYR A 159 2.32 5.12 -5.40
N GLU A 160 1.78 6.25 -4.96
CA GLU A 160 1.92 6.73 -3.60
C GLU A 160 0.82 6.11 -2.72
N ALA A 161 1.15 5.83 -1.47
CA ALA A 161 0.23 5.34 -0.47
C ALA A 161 0.55 5.97 0.89
N ILE A 162 -0.48 6.12 1.73
CA ILE A 162 -0.28 6.41 3.16
C ILE A 162 0.51 5.25 3.76
N LYS A 163 1.62 5.56 4.44
CA LYS A 163 2.47 4.55 5.07
C LYS A 163 1.75 3.89 6.24
N LYS A 164 1.88 2.56 6.36
CA LYS A 164 1.36 1.79 7.51
C LYS A 164 1.89 2.31 8.85
N GLY A 165 1.17 2.02 9.93
CA GLY A 165 1.48 2.41 11.31
C GLY A 165 0.82 3.72 11.75
N GLN A 166 0.24 4.48 10.82
CA GLN A 166 -0.44 5.74 11.12
C GLN A 166 -1.87 5.51 11.61
N ILE A 167 -2.34 6.43 12.46
CA ILE A 167 -3.67 6.42 13.07
C ILE A 167 -4.49 7.58 12.52
N PHE A 168 -5.74 7.29 12.17
CA PHE A 168 -6.72 8.28 11.72
C PHE A 168 -7.96 8.20 12.59
N LYS A 169 -8.41 9.32 13.14
CA LYS A 169 -9.62 9.37 13.96
C LYS A 169 -10.82 9.72 13.09
N GLY A 170 -11.76 8.79 13.02
CA GLY A 170 -12.99 8.88 12.24
C GLY A 170 -14.22 9.17 13.10
N ILE A 171 -15.29 9.63 12.44
CA ILE A 171 -16.56 9.90 13.08
C ILE A 171 -17.69 9.28 12.24
N ILE A 172 -18.61 8.57 12.88
CA ILE A 172 -19.87 8.11 12.29
C ILE A 172 -21.02 8.78 13.02
N LYS A 173 -21.89 9.48 12.29
CA LYS A 173 -23.13 10.02 12.83
C LYS A 173 -24.27 9.04 12.55
N VAL A 174 -25.03 8.69 13.57
CA VAL A 174 -26.21 7.84 13.46
C VAL A 174 -27.46 8.61 13.90
N GLU A 175 -28.53 8.50 13.12
CA GLU A 175 -29.80 9.19 13.41
C GLU A 175 -30.70 8.41 14.41
N LYS A 176 -30.43 7.11 14.61
CA LYS A 176 -31.15 6.23 15.53
C LYS A 176 -30.17 5.44 16.40
N ASP A 177 -30.54 5.21 17.65
CA ASP A 177 -29.72 4.48 18.63
C ASP A 177 -29.42 3.05 18.20
N GLU A 178 -30.40 2.35 17.62
CA GLU A 178 -30.26 0.98 17.10
C GLU A 178 -29.14 0.85 16.05
N TYR A 179 -28.86 1.93 15.31
CA TYR A 179 -27.77 1.92 14.32
C TYR A 179 -26.40 2.00 15.00
N ALA A 180 -26.31 2.54 16.22
CA ALA A 180 -25.05 2.63 16.95
C ALA A 180 -24.53 1.24 17.34
N ASP A 181 -25.41 0.40 17.89
CA ASP A 181 -25.08 -0.97 18.30
C ASP A 181 -24.61 -1.81 17.12
N GLU A 182 -25.25 -1.65 15.96
CA GLU A 182 -24.85 -2.32 14.73
C GLU A 182 -23.48 -1.85 14.22
N VAL A 183 -23.21 -0.54 14.29
CA VAL A 183 -21.89 0.01 13.94
C VAL A 183 -20.79 -0.57 14.83
N ILE A 184 -21.00 -0.61 16.15
CA ILE A 184 -20.07 -1.19 17.12
C ILE A 184 -19.83 -2.66 16.79
N LYS A 185 -20.90 -3.46 16.69
CA LYS A 185 -20.81 -4.90 16.40
C LYS A 185 -20.00 -5.22 15.14
N LEU A 186 -20.15 -4.41 14.10
CA LEU A 186 -19.51 -4.66 12.80
C LEU A 186 -18.10 -4.08 12.68
N LEU A 187 -17.75 -3.03 13.43
CA LEU A 187 -16.48 -2.33 13.28
C LEU A 187 -15.52 -2.49 14.46
N GLU A 188 -16.01 -2.64 15.68
CA GLU A 188 -15.16 -2.66 16.88
C GLU A 188 -14.19 -3.84 16.87
N ASN A 189 -12.88 -3.53 17.00
CA ASN A 189 -11.79 -4.49 16.95
C ASN A 189 -11.82 -5.37 15.69
N LYS A 190 -12.43 -4.89 14.60
CA LYS A 190 -12.53 -5.62 13.33
C LYS A 190 -11.53 -5.11 12.30
N ILE A 191 -11.07 -6.05 11.48
CA ILE A 191 -10.30 -5.74 10.27
C ILE A 191 -11.25 -5.20 9.21
N VAL A 192 -10.89 -4.07 8.62
CA VAL A 192 -11.54 -3.47 7.45
C VAL A 192 -10.51 -3.28 6.34
N TYR A 193 -10.96 -3.31 5.08
CA TYR A 193 -10.10 -3.05 3.93
C TYR A 193 -10.50 -1.75 3.24
N ILE A 194 -9.57 -0.79 3.25
CA ILE A 194 -9.73 0.60 2.84
C ILE A 194 -8.86 0.87 1.61
N GLY A 195 -9.40 1.61 0.63
CA GLY A 195 -8.65 1.99 -0.58
C GLY A 195 -8.52 0.89 -1.64
N GLY A 196 -7.59 1.10 -2.58
CA GLY A 196 -7.32 0.20 -3.69
C GLY A 196 -6.32 -0.92 -3.37
N SER A 197 -6.15 -1.87 -4.30
CA SER A 197 -5.11 -2.91 -4.23
C SER A 197 -5.18 -3.83 -2.99
N LYS A 198 -6.38 -4.07 -2.47
CA LYS A 198 -6.65 -4.85 -1.24
C LYS A 198 -6.07 -6.27 -1.22
N GLY A 199 -5.84 -6.87 -2.39
CA GLY A 199 -5.30 -8.23 -2.54
C GLY A 199 -3.77 -8.31 -2.66
N SER A 200 -3.06 -7.18 -2.65
CA SER A 200 -1.61 -7.13 -2.88
C SER A 200 -0.85 -6.46 -1.73
N GLY A 201 -1.32 -6.63 -0.49
CA GLY A 201 -0.69 -6.08 0.72
C GLY A 201 -0.95 -4.58 0.96
N TYR A 202 -2.11 -4.08 0.52
CA TYR A 202 -2.56 -2.72 0.80
C TYR A 202 -3.94 -2.72 1.45
N GLY A 203 -4.19 -1.67 2.23
CA GLY A 203 -5.54 -1.30 2.64
C GLY A 203 -6.07 -2.01 3.88
N LYS A 204 -5.36 -2.98 4.46
CA LYS A 204 -5.75 -3.58 5.74
C LYS A 204 -5.65 -2.55 6.88
N CYS A 205 -6.75 -2.35 7.59
CA CYS A 205 -6.82 -1.50 8.77
C CYS A 205 -7.55 -2.21 9.91
N ILE A 206 -7.33 -1.73 11.14
CA ILE A 206 -8.05 -2.17 12.34
C ILE A 206 -8.76 -0.96 12.93
N ILE A 207 -10.05 -1.10 13.24
CA ILE A 207 -10.81 -0.07 13.97
C ILE A 207 -10.78 -0.40 15.47
N LYS A 208 -10.41 0.58 16.30
CA LYS A 208 -10.30 0.50 17.75
C LYS A 208 -10.88 1.75 18.43
N GLU A 209 -10.89 1.75 19.77
CA GLU A 209 -11.23 2.91 20.61
C GLU A 209 -12.57 3.55 20.21
N ILE A 210 -13.60 2.71 20.04
CA ILE A 210 -14.93 3.18 19.68
C ILE A 210 -15.59 3.82 20.90
N ASN A 211 -16.00 5.08 20.77
CA ASN A 211 -16.68 5.83 21.82
C ASN A 211 -17.96 6.47 21.26
N ILE A 212 -19.06 6.36 22.01
CA ILE A 212 -20.34 7.00 21.68
C ILE A 212 -20.45 8.33 22.42
N GLN A 213 -20.95 9.36 21.74
CA GLN A 213 -21.17 10.70 22.26
C GLN A 213 -22.53 11.22 21.80
N ASP A 214 -23.25 11.92 22.68
CA ASP A 214 -24.56 12.57 22.37
C ASP A 214 -24.41 13.96 21.70
N GLY A 215 -23.16 14.43 21.58
CA GLY A 215 -22.79 15.71 20.97
C GLY A 215 -21.91 15.52 19.73
N ASN A 216 -21.94 16.52 18.86
CA ASN A 216 -21.05 16.56 17.70
C ASN A 216 -19.64 16.95 18.14
N PRO A 217 -18.64 16.04 18.03
CA PRO A 217 -17.28 16.32 18.47
C PRO A 217 -16.62 17.47 17.71
N GLU A 218 -17.09 17.79 16.49
CA GLU A 218 -16.54 18.90 15.70
C GLU A 218 -16.97 20.28 16.24
N LYS A 219 -17.97 20.35 17.14
CA LYS A 219 -18.38 21.62 17.79
C LYS A 219 -17.34 22.10 18.79
N GLU A 220 -16.73 21.20 19.55
CA GLU A 220 -15.83 21.54 20.65
C GLU A 220 -14.55 22.24 20.18
N VAL A 221 -14.22 22.09 18.89
CA VAL A 221 -13.06 22.70 18.26
C VAL A 221 -13.23 24.21 18.07
N PHE A 222 -14.44 24.70 17.80
CA PHE A 222 -14.68 26.11 17.43
C PHE A 222 -15.51 26.82 18.49
N LYS A 223 -14.98 27.94 18.99
CA LYS A 223 -15.69 28.76 19.98
C LYS A 223 -16.57 29.79 19.28
N THR A 224 -17.75 30.01 19.85
CA THR A 224 -18.64 31.10 19.44
C THR A 224 -18.91 32.02 20.61
N ASN A 225 -18.97 33.31 20.31
CA ASN A 225 -19.29 34.39 21.21
C ASN A 225 -20.63 34.98 20.77
N LYS A 226 -21.59 35.07 21.69
CA LYS A 226 -22.97 35.50 21.39
C LYS A 226 -23.06 36.96 20.93
N ASP A 227 -22.09 37.78 21.32
CA ASP A 227 -22.10 39.23 21.11
C ASP A 227 -21.27 39.68 19.89
N SER A 228 -20.81 38.74 19.04
CA SER A 228 -20.06 39.08 17.83
C SER A 228 -21.00 39.43 16.67
N GLY A 229 -20.68 40.49 15.91
CA GLY A 229 -21.38 40.84 14.67
C GLY A 229 -20.89 40.08 13.43
N TYR A 230 -19.97 39.13 13.58
CA TYR A 230 -19.40 38.35 12.49
C TYR A 230 -19.45 36.85 12.76
N ILE A 231 -19.61 36.10 11.67
CA ILE A 231 -19.57 34.65 11.69
C ILE A 231 -18.70 34.12 10.55
N TYR A 232 -17.92 33.09 10.88
CA TYR A 232 -17.02 32.42 9.96
C TYR A 232 -17.46 30.97 9.81
N ILE A 233 -17.72 30.57 8.56
CA ILE A 233 -18.00 29.18 8.19
C ILE A 233 -16.73 28.58 7.60
N ILE A 234 -16.24 27.51 8.22
CA ILE A 234 -15.02 26.80 7.83
C ILE A 234 -15.43 25.43 7.28
N ALA A 235 -15.01 25.11 6.06
CA ALA A 235 -15.26 23.80 5.46
C ALA A 235 -14.40 22.71 6.13
N LEU A 236 -14.99 21.90 7.02
CA LEU A 236 -14.29 20.76 7.65
C LEU A 236 -14.19 19.54 6.74
N SER A 237 -14.96 19.50 5.66
CA SER A 237 -14.82 18.56 4.56
C SER A 237 -15.05 19.28 3.23
N ASP A 238 -14.77 18.63 2.11
CA ASP A 238 -15.15 19.17 0.81
C ASP A 238 -16.69 19.38 0.77
N ILE A 239 -17.16 20.48 0.15
CA ILE A 239 -18.59 20.84 0.07
C ILE A 239 -19.02 20.89 -1.39
N ILE A 240 -20.03 20.08 -1.72
CA ILE A 240 -20.69 20.10 -3.03
C ILE A 240 -21.92 20.99 -2.89
N TYR A 241 -21.76 22.26 -3.20
CA TYR A 241 -22.81 23.26 -3.02
C TYR A 241 -23.54 23.54 -4.34
N LYS A 242 -24.87 23.53 -4.27
CA LYS A 242 -25.76 23.90 -5.37
C LYS A 242 -26.70 25.00 -4.88
N ASP A 243 -27.03 25.93 -5.76
CA ASP A 243 -28.10 26.87 -5.51
C ASP A 243 -29.49 26.23 -5.69
N GLU A 244 -30.53 27.03 -5.45
CA GLU A 244 -31.94 26.62 -5.61
C GLU A 244 -32.28 26.14 -7.04
N CYS A 245 -31.51 26.56 -8.05
CA CYS A 245 -31.65 26.16 -9.45
C CYS A 245 -30.83 24.90 -9.80
N GLY A 246 -30.09 24.33 -8.84
CA GLY A 246 -29.25 23.14 -9.03
C GLY A 246 -27.87 23.41 -9.65
N VAL A 247 -27.47 24.68 -9.77
CA VAL A 247 -26.17 25.08 -10.34
C VAL A 247 -25.09 24.99 -9.26
N TYR A 248 -23.95 24.39 -9.59
CA TYR A 248 -22.81 24.32 -8.68
C TYR A 248 -22.25 25.72 -8.41
N LYS A 249 -22.13 26.07 -7.13
CA LYS A 249 -21.58 27.35 -6.67
C LYS A 249 -20.41 27.13 -5.72
N THR A 250 -19.52 28.12 -5.68
CA THR A 250 -18.35 28.14 -4.78
C THR A 250 -18.48 29.16 -3.65
N LYS A 251 -19.64 29.80 -3.53
CA LYS A 251 -20.05 30.70 -2.44
C LYS A 251 -21.28 30.09 -1.76
N ILE A 252 -21.28 30.05 -0.44
CA ILE A 252 -22.47 29.67 0.36
C ILE A 252 -23.38 30.91 0.43
N ASP A 253 -24.64 30.76 0.03
CA ASP A 253 -25.58 31.89 -0.06
C ASP A 253 -25.98 32.38 1.34
N GLU A 254 -26.11 33.69 1.49
CA GLU A 254 -26.44 34.41 2.73
C GLU A 254 -27.77 33.91 3.32
N LYS A 255 -28.78 33.76 2.47
CA LYS A 255 -30.11 33.25 2.84
C LYS A 255 -30.07 31.88 3.52
N LEU A 256 -29.17 30.99 3.08
CA LEU A 256 -29.00 29.70 3.73
C LEU A 256 -28.45 29.86 5.16
N VAL A 257 -27.53 30.81 5.36
CA VAL A 257 -26.96 31.11 6.67
C VAL A 257 -28.03 31.72 7.59
N GLU A 258 -28.84 32.66 7.08
CA GLU A 258 -30.01 33.24 7.77
C GLU A 258 -30.97 32.15 8.25
N ASP A 259 -31.43 31.30 7.33
CA ASP A 259 -32.42 30.27 7.61
C ASP A 259 -31.91 29.26 8.65
N GLN A 260 -30.66 28.82 8.52
CA GLN A 260 -30.09 27.79 9.40
C GLN A 260 -29.79 28.32 10.81
N LEU A 261 -29.38 29.59 10.93
CA LEU A 261 -29.01 30.19 12.21
C LEU A 261 -30.13 30.99 12.86
N GLY A 262 -31.20 31.32 12.13
CA GLY A 262 -32.30 32.13 12.64
C GLY A 262 -31.94 33.59 12.90
N ILE A 263 -31.02 34.11 12.10
CA ILE A 263 -30.52 35.48 12.17
C ILE A 263 -31.00 36.26 10.94
N SER A 264 -30.97 37.58 11.02
CA SER A 264 -31.36 38.49 9.93
C SER A 264 -30.21 39.37 9.49
N ASP A 265 -30.36 39.96 8.30
CA ASP A 265 -29.41 40.89 7.70
C ASP A 265 -28.00 40.27 7.53
N VAL A 266 -27.94 39.03 7.04
CA VAL A 266 -26.66 38.39 6.77
C VAL A 266 -26.05 38.97 5.51
N GLU A 267 -24.92 39.64 5.67
CA GLU A 267 -24.13 40.22 4.59
C GLU A 267 -22.86 39.39 4.37
N PHE A 268 -22.63 38.92 3.15
CA PHE A 268 -21.36 38.31 2.79
C PHE A 268 -20.27 39.38 2.71
N ILE A 269 -19.19 39.20 3.49
CA ILE A 269 -18.09 40.15 3.57
C ILE A 269 -16.92 39.72 2.69
N ASP A 270 -16.40 38.50 2.91
CA ASP A 270 -15.25 38.00 2.17
C ASP A 270 -15.15 36.47 2.28
N SER A 271 -14.30 35.85 1.46
CA SER A 271 -13.98 34.43 1.56
C SER A 271 -12.56 34.13 1.10
N SER A 272 -11.94 33.12 1.70
CA SER A 272 -10.73 32.51 1.16
C SER A 272 -11.00 31.04 0.88
N ILE A 273 -11.19 30.73 -0.40
CA ILE A 273 -11.58 29.41 -0.87
C ILE A 273 -10.50 28.76 -1.73
N GLU A 274 -10.58 27.44 -1.85
CA GLU A 274 -9.99 26.67 -2.93
C GLU A 274 -11.03 25.70 -3.48
N THR A 275 -10.91 25.32 -4.74
CA THR A 275 -11.81 24.33 -5.36
C THR A 275 -11.11 23.01 -5.58
N LYS A 276 -11.89 21.94 -5.69
CA LYS A 276 -11.40 20.59 -5.96
C LYS A 276 -12.39 19.82 -6.82
N ASN A 277 -11.85 19.08 -7.76
CA ASN A 277 -12.61 18.12 -8.57
C ASN A 277 -12.84 16.83 -7.78
N ILE A 278 -14.10 16.40 -7.67
CA ILE A 278 -14.50 15.19 -6.99
C ILE A 278 -15.07 14.20 -8.00
N THR A 279 -14.54 12.99 -7.99
CA THR A 279 -15.13 11.80 -8.61
C THR A 279 -15.00 10.63 -7.64
N SER A 280 -15.78 9.59 -7.83
CA SER A 280 -15.73 8.36 -7.04
C SER A 280 -16.01 7.17 -7.93
N PHE A 281 -15.61 5.96 -7.50
CA PHE A 281 -15.92 4.74 -8.23
C PHE A 281 -17.09 4.02 -7.57
N ASN A 282 -18.14 3.71 -8.33
CA ASN A 282 -19.27 2.94 -7.85
C ASN A 282 -19.08 1.46 -8.25
N ASN A 283 -18.81 0.61 -7.26
CA ASN A 283 -18.59 -0.82 -7.47
C ASN A 283 -19.79 -1.55 -8.08
N LYS A 284 -21.02 -1.12 -7.78
CA LYS A 284 -22.24 -1.76 -8.31
C LYS A 284 -22.43 -1.46 -9.81
N TRP A 285 -22.04 -0.26 -10.25
CA TRP A 285 -22.12 0.16 -11.65
C TRP A 285 -20.84 -0.15 -12.42
N ASN A 286 -19.77 -0.52 -11.73
CA ASN A 286 -18.42 -0.67 -12.28
C ASN A 286 -17.98 0.57 -13.08
N ALA A 287 -18.36 1.76 -12.60
CA ALA A 287 -18.18 3.03 -13.31
C ALA A 287 -17.84 4.18 -12.35
N ARG A 288 -17.19 5.22 -12.89
CA ARG A 288 -16.93 6.47 -12.14
C ARG A 288 -18.18 7.35 -12.11
N THR A 289 -18.37 8.05 -11.00
CA THR A 289 -19.36 9.12 -10.91
C THR A 289 -18.91 10.32 -11.74
N PRO A 290 -19.84 11.19 -12.16
CA PRO A 290 -19.51 12.47 -12.80
C PRO A 290 -18.46 13.24 -12.00
N ASN A 291 -17.61 13.96 -12.72
CA ASN A 291 -16.64 14.87 -12.12
C ASN A 291 -17.36 16.19 -11.78
N ILE A 292 -17.29 16.60 -10.52
CA ILE A 292 -17.97 17.79 -10.01
C ILE A 292 -16.97 18.71 -9.32
N VAL A 293 -17.16 20.02 -9.48
CA VAL A 293 -16.39 21.03 -8.75
C VAL A 293 -17.00 21.22 -7.37
N ALA A 294 -16.16 21.17 -6.35
CA ALA A 294 -16.54 21.39 -4.96
C ALA A 294 -15.64 22.41 -4.28
N ILE A 295 -16.13 23.01 -3.21
CA ILE A 295 -15.35 23.83 -2.29
C ILE A 295 -14.45 22.88 -1.51
N LYS A 296 -13.13 23.06 -1.58
CA LYS A 296 -12.15 22.22 -0.88
C LYS A 296 -12.21 22.48 0.63
N ALA A 297 -12.03 21.43 1.42
CA ALA A 297 -11.86 21.54 2.87
C ALA A 297 -10.80 22.59 3.24
N GLY A 298 -11.01 23.27 4.37
CA GLY A 298 -10.24 24.42 4.84
C GLY A 298 -10.72 25.77 4.30
N SER A 299 -11.59 25.81 3.29
CA SER A 299 -12.15 27.08 2.79
C SER A 299 -12.95 27.82 3.87
N VAL A 300 -12.84 29.15 3.90
CA VAL A 300 -13.46 30.00 4.92
C VAL A 300 -14.33 31.08 4.29
N PHE A 301 -15.51 31.31 4.85
CA PHE A 301 -16.46 32.35 4.45
C PHE A 301 -16.76 33.25 5.65
N LYS A 302 -16.64 34.57 5.49
CA LYS A 302 -16.93 35.58 6.50
C LYS A 302 -18.24 36.27 6.16
N TYR A 303 -19.15 36.30 7.13
CA TYR A 303 -20.41 37.03 7.05
C TYR A 303 -20.53 37.99 8.22
N LYS A 304 -21.20 39.11 7.99
CA LYS A 304 -21.69 40.02 9.02
C LYS A 304 -23.17 39.73 9.23
N PHE A 305 -23.64 39.84 10.46
CA PHE A 305 -25.05 39.64 10.78
C PHE A 305 -25.48 40.53 11.94
N ASN A 306 -26.80 40.69 12.08
CA ASN A 306 -27.41 41.38 13.21
C ASN A 306 -28.15 40.37 14.11
N GLY A 307 -28.06 40.57 15.42
CA GLY A 307 -28.75 39.75 16.43
C GLY A 307 -27.83 38.75 17.12
N ASN A 308 -28.43 37.78 17.82
CA ASN A 308 -27.70 36.79 18.62
C ASN A 308 -27.82 35.41 17.98
N ILE A 309 -26.72 34.65 18.00
CA ILE A 309 -26.72 33.26 17.51
C ILE A 309 -27.38 32.35 18.56
N ASP A 310 -28.50 31.73 18.18
CA ASP A 310 -29.10 30.65 18.97
C ASP A 310 -28.19 29.41 18.94
N GLU A 311 -27.73 28.99 20.11
CA GLU A 311 -26.83 27.85 20.27
C GLU A 311 -27.44 26.53 19.78
N MET A 312 -28.76 26.36 19.89
CA MET A 312 -29.46 25.17 19.41
C MET A 312 -29.49 25.13 17.88
N ARG A 313 -29.74 26.29 17.24
CA ARG A 313 -29.67 26.42 15.78
C ARG A 313 -28.25 26.26 15.26
N LEU A 314 -27.26 26.83 15.93
CA LEU A 314 -25.84 26.62 15.63
C LEU A 314 -25.46 25.13 15.65
N LYS A 315 -25.86 24.41 16.72
CA LYS A 315 -25.63 22.96 16.82
C LYS A 315 -26.31 22.22 15.67
N SER A 316 -27.57 22.55 15.39
CA SER A 316 -28.33 21.96 14.28
C SER A 316 -27.66 22.20 12.92
N PHE A 317 -27.15 23.41 12.69
CA PHE A 317 -26.48 23.76 11.44
C PHE A 317 -25.22 22.94 11.19
N MET A 318 -24.35 22.82 12.21
CA MET A 318 -23.17 21.96 12.16
C MET A 318 -23.52 20.47 12.01
N ASP A 319 -24.61 20.03 12.66
CA ASP A 319 -25.10 18.66 12.59
C ASP A 319 -25.67 18.29 11.21
N ASN A 320 -26.34 19.24 10.57
CA ASN A 320 -27.02 19.02 9.29
C ASN A 320 -26.09 19.02 8.09
N ALA A 321 -24.90 19.63 8.20
CA ALA A 321 -23.97 19.84 7.09
C ALA A 321 -24.61 20.60 5.91
N ILE A 322 -23.80 21.01 4.93
CA ILE A 322 -24.25 21.78 3.77
C ILE A 322 -24.06 20.98 2.47
N GLY A 323 -24.98 21.13 1.50
CA GLY A 323 -24.81 20.59 0.16
C GLY A 323 -25.12 19.10 0.01
N GLU A 324 -24.51 18.45 -0.97
CA GLU A 324 -24.80 17.06 -1.37
C GLU A 324 -23.85 16.02 -0.75
N ARG A 325 -24.23 14.74 -0.85
CA ARG A 325 -23.45 13.56 -0.44
C ARG A 325 -23.03 13.55 1.04
N LYS A 326 -23.87 14.11 1.90
CA LYS A 326 -23.66 14.18 3.36
C LYS A 326 -23.46 12.81 4.02
N SER A 327 -24.07 11.75 3.49
CA SER A 327 -23.89 10.37 3.98
C SER A 327 -22.49 9.81 3.76
N GLU A 328 -21.72 10.43 2.87
CA GLU A 328 -20.34 10.08 2.53
C GLU A 328 -19.30 11.00 3.19
N GLY A 329 -19.76 11.93 4.04
CA GLY A 329 -18.89 12.81 4.82
C GLY A 329 -18.58 14.15 4.17
N PHE A 330 -19.28 14.52 3.09
CA PHE A 330 -19.21 15.85 2.49
C PHE A 330 -20.06 16.87 3.27
N GLY A 331 -19.76 18.15 3.09
CA GLY A 331 -20.57 19.25 3.64
C GLY A 331 -20.34 19.60 5.11
N ARG A 332 -19.39 18.97 5.81
CA ARG A 332 -19.09 19.26 7.21
C ARG A 332 -18.52 20.67 7.36
N ILE A 333 -19.00 21.37 8.38
CA ILE A 333 -18.62 22.75 8.66
C ILE A 333 -18.26 22.95 10.13
N GLY A 334 -17.32 23.85 10.36
CA GLY A 334 -17.03 24.47 11.65
C GLY A 334 -17.56 25.89 11.60
N VAL A 335 -18.04 26.38 12.74
CA VAL A 335 -18.58 27.73 12.85
C VAL A 335 -17.93 28.41 14.04
N THR A 336 -17.30 29.55 13.80
CA THR A 336 -16.69 30.42 14.83
C THR A 336 -17.15 31.85 14.61
N THR A 337 -17.14 32.66 15.66
CA THR A 337 -17.45 34.09 15.58
C THR A 337 -16.19 34.97 15.58
N GLU A 338 -15.04 34.35 15.82
CA GLU A 338 -13.75 35.02 15.93
C GLU A 338 -12.69 34.22 15.15
N MET A 339 -11.86 34.96 14.41
CA MET A 339 -10.65 34.48 13.73
C MET A 339 -9.57 35.49 14.02
N TYR A 340 -8.44 35.02 14.54
CA TYR A 340 -7.39 35.90 15.04
C TYR A 340 -6.31 36.12 14.00
N ASP A 341 -5.81 37.35 13.98
CA ASP A 341 -4.61 37.70 13.24
C ASP A 341 -3.34 37.33 14.02
N ASN A 342 -2.17 37.38 13.37
CA ASN A 342 -0.86 37.14 13.99
C ASN A 342 -0.81 35.81 14.76
N THR A 343 -1.39 34.80 14.12
CA THR A 343 -1.42 33.43 14.61
C THR A 343 -0.08 32.76 14.33
N VAL A 344 0.25 31.71 15.06
CA VAL A 344 1.42 30.87 14.75
C VAL A 344 0.98 29.56 14.11
N ILE A 345 1.68 29.16 13.04
CA ILE A 345 1.73 27.78 12.59
C ILE A 345 3.10 27.17 12.88
N GLU A 346 3.11 25.97 13.44
CA GLU A 346 4.33 25.22 13.76
C GLU A 346 4.27 23.77 13.30
N MET A 347 5.42 23.14 13.16
CA MET A 347 5.56 21.77 12.72
C MET A 347 5.21 20.81 13.85
N GLY A 348 4.31 19.85 13.58
CA GLY A 348 4.01 18.79 14.54
C GLY A 348 5.15 17.78 14.59
N HIS A 349 5.82 17.69 15.75
CA HIS A 349 6.76 16.63 16.06
C HIS A 349 6.02 15.52 16.83
N ASP A 350 5.34 14.62 16.12
CA ASP A 350 4.83 13.42 16.76
C ASP A 350 5.93 12.35 16.81
N ILE A 351 6.19 11.85 18.03
CA ILE A 351 6.89 10.59 18.22
C ILE A 351 5.92 9.52 17.72
N VAL A 352 6.08 9.09 16.47
CA VAL A 352 5.39 7.90 15.97
C VAL A 352 5.64 6.80 16.99
N LYS A 353 4.63 6.44 17.79
CA LYS A 353 4.65 5.22 18.59
C LYS A 353 4.65 4.10 17.56
N ASN A 354 5.86 3.74 17.11
CA ASN A 354 6.11 2.53 16.35
C ASN A 354 5.67 1.38 17.24
N THR A 355 4.39 1.04 17.16
CA THR A 355 3.89 -0.26 17.59
C THR A 355 4.37 -1.22 16.52
N ASN A 356 5.68 -1.48 16.52
CA ASN A 356 6.22 -2.70 15.96
C ASN A 356 5.56 -3.81 16.74
N LYS A 357 4.40 -4.27 16.28
CA LYS A 357 3.91 -5.58 16.66
C LYS A 357 4.98 -6.54 16.17
N THR A 358 5.74 -7.08 17.12
CA THR A 358 6.50 -8.30 16.93
C THR A 358 5.49 -9.39 16.63
N HIS A 359 5.15 -9.55 15.35
CA HIS A 359 4.36 -10.69 14.92
C HIS A 359 5.24 -11.93 15.09
N ILE A 360 4.90 -12.77 16.05
CA ILE A 360 5.53 -14.07 16.22
C ILE A 360 4.80 -15.01 15.27
N LEU A 361 5.51 -15.50 14.25
CA LEU A 361 4.96 -16.43 13.27
C LEU A 361 4.41 -17.67 13.99
N SER A 362 3.19 -18.06 13.63
CA SER A 362 2.65 -19.36 14.02
C SER A 362 3.43 -20.51 13.36
N ASN A 363 3.30 -21.74 13.89
CA ASN A 363 3.96 -22.91 13.31
C ASN A 363 3.55 -23.16 11.84
N ASP A 364 2.30 -22.89 11.49
CA ASP A 364 1.80 -23.05 10.12
C ASP A 364 2.39 -21.99 9.18
N GLU A 365 2.51 -20.74 9.63
CA GLU A 365 3.16 -19.66 8.89
C GLU A 365 4.67 -19.93 8.70
N LEU A 366 5.35 -20.46 9.72
CA LEU A 366 6.74 -20.89 9.62
C LEU A 366 6.92 -22.02 8.59
N ASN A 367 6.01 -22.99 8.56
CA ASN A 367 6.04 -24.08 7.57
C ASN A 367 5.79 -23.56 6.15
N LEU A 368 4.84 -22.65 5.97
CA LEU A 368 4.59 -21.99 4.69
C LEU A 368 5.82 -21.19 4.23
N LEU A 369 6.44 -20.44 5.14
CA LEU A 369 7.65 -19.65 4.87
C LEU A 369 8.82 -20.56 4.46
N LYS A 370 9.04 -21.67 5.17
CA LYS A 370 10.03 -22.71 4.79
C LYS A 370 9.78 -23.24 3.39
N ASN A 371 8.53 -23.57 3.05
CA ASN A 371 8.17 -24.03 1.71
C ASN A 371 8.46 -22.99 0.62
N MET A 372 8.18 -21.71 0.91
CA MET A 372 8.49 -20.60 0.00
C MET A 372 10.00 -20.42 -0.19
N CYS A 373 10.78 -20.41 0.90
CA CYS A 373 12.24 -20.33 0.87
C CYS A 373 12.85 -21.48 0.06
N ASN A 374 12.38 -22.71 0.29
CA ASN A 374 12.82 -23.89 -0.46
C ASN A 374 12.50 -23.76 -1.96
N ARG A 375 11.29 -23.32 -2.32
CA ARG A 375 10.92 -23.13 -3.73
C ARG A 375 11.79 -22.07 -4.42
N ILE A 376 12.04 -20.94 -3.76
CA ILE A 376 12.90 -19.89 -4.30
C ILE A 376 14.34 -20.40 -4.48
N PHE A 377 14.85 -21.15 -3.50
CA PHE A 377 16.19 -21.73 -3.57
C PHE A 377 16.32 -22.72 -4.75
N LYS A 378 15.37 -23.65 -4.90
CA LYS A 378 15.33 -24.60 -6.03
C LYS A 378 15.33 -23.87 -7.38
N LEU A 379 14.49 -22.83 -7.54
CA LEU A 379 14.43 -22.02 -8.77
C LEU A 379 15.75 -21.28 -9.06
N ARG A 380 16.42 -20.74 -8.04
CA ARG A 380 17.72 -20.07 -8.20
C ARG A 380 18.79 -21.05 -8.70
N ILE A 381 18.82 -22.27 -8.16
CA ILE A 381 19.74 -23.33 -8.61
C ILE A 381 19.45 -23.70 -10.06
N GLU A 382 18.19 -23.92 -10.43
CA GLU A 382 17.84 -24.29 -11.80
C GLU A 382 18.32 -23.26 -12.83
N ASN A 383 18.23 -21.96 -12.50
CA ASN A 383 18.73 -20.89 -13.35
C ASN A 383 20.26 -20.87 -13.47
N LYS A 384 20.99 -21.56 -12.58
CA LYS A 384 22.46 -21.62 -12.55
C LYS A 384 23.05 -22.90 -13.12
N ILE A 385 22.22 -23.88 -13.48
CA ILE A 385 22.66 -25.12 -14.14
C ILE A 385 23.50 -24.80 -15.39
N ASN A 386 23.03 -23.87 -16.23
CA ASN A 386 23.74 -23.49 -17.45
C ASN A 386 25.14 -22.90 -17.18
N GLU A 387 25.27 -22.07 -16.14
CA GLU A 387 26.57 -21.51 -15.73
C GLU A 387 27.52 -22.62 -15.26
N ARG A 388 27.01 -23.58 -14.48
CA ARG A 388 27.79 -24.74 -14.03
C ARG A 388 28.23 -25.63 -15.18
N VAL A 389 27.35 -25.89 -16.15
CA VAL A 389 27.69 -26.64 -17.36
C VAL A 389 28.82 -25.96 -18.14
N LEU A 390 28.78 -24.64 -18.28
CA LEU A 390 29.85 -23.89 -18.94
C LEU A 390 31.18 -23.98 -18.17
N GLU A 391 31.14 -23.96 -16.84
CA GLU A 391 32.32 -24.14 -16.00
C GLU A 391 32.97 -25.52 -16.19
N LEU A 392 32.17 -26.59 -16.08
CA LEU A 392 32.65 -27.97 -16.29
C LEU A 392 33.20 -28.16 -17.72
N SER A 393 32.50 -27.62 -18.72
CA SER A 393 32.91 -27.68 -20.13
C SER A 393 34.25 -26.98 -20.39
N ARG A 394 34.54 -25.86 -19.71
CA ARG A 394 35.83 -25.15 -19.82
C ARG A 394 37.00 -25.95 -19.24
N SER A 395 36.73 -26.85 -18.29
CA SER A 395 37.73 -27.72 -17.66
C SER A 395 37.98 -29.00 -18.45
N LEU A 396 37.14 -29.32 -19.44
CA LEU A 396 37.36 -30.44 -20.36
C LEU A 396 38.39 -30.07 -21.44
N LYS A 397 39.31 -31.01 -21.70
CA LYS A 397 40.31 -30.97 -22.77
C LYS A 397 40.20 -32.23 -23.62
N ASN A 398 40.54 -32.09 -24.90
CA ASN A 398 40.42 -33.16 -25.90
C ASN A 398 38.99 -33.72 -26.02
N ASP A 399 37.98 -32.93 -25.67
CA ASP A 399 36.54 -33.24 -25.72
C ASP A 399 36.08 -33.75 -27.10
N LYS A 400 36.75 -33.32 -28.18
CA LYS A 400 36.53 -33.79 -29.57
C LYS A 400 36.96 -35.25 -29.83
N LYS A 401 37.65 -35.91 -28.90
CA LYS A 401 38.02 -37.32 -29.05
C LYS A 401 36.81 -38.24 -28.86
N LEU A 402 35.79 -37.77 -28.14
CA LEU A 402 34.52 -38.46 -28.00
C LEU A 402 33.55 -37.96 -29.08
N SER A 403 32.96 -38.89 -29.83
CA SER A 403 31.98 -38.58 -30.88
C SER A 403 30.64 -38.11 -30.31
N SER A 404 29.88 -37.31 -31.08
CA SER A 404 28.49 -36.97 -30.80
C SER A 404 27.61 -38.14 -30.34
N ASN A 405 27.78 -39.35 -30.92
CA ASN A 405 27.01 -40.53 -30.51
C ASN A 405 27.39 -41.03 -29.11
N GLN A 406 28.68 -41.01 -28.76
CA GLN A 406 29.14 -41.40 -27.42
C GLN A 406 28.67 -40.40 -26.36
N TRP A 407 28.74 -39.10 -26.66
CA TRP A 407 28.11 -38.07 -25.81
C TRP A 407 26.60 -38.25 -25.68
N GLY A 408 25.93 -38.64 -26.77
CA GLY A 408 24.49 -38.93 -26.78
C GLY A 408 24.11 -40.10 -25.88
N ASN A 409 24.89 -41.19 -25.87
CA ASN A 409 24.65 -42.34 -25.00
C ASN A 409 24.81 -41.97 -23.52
N LEU A 410 25.84 -41.20 -23.16
CA LEU A 410 26.02 -40.70 -21.79
C LEU A 410 24.89 -39.75 -21.36
N LYS A 411 24.46 -38.85 -22.25
CA LYS A 411 23.30 -37.98 -22.01
C LYS A 411 22.06 -38.80 -21.69
N ASN A 412 21.74 -39.79 -22.53
CA ASN A 412 20.56 -40.63 -22.35
C ASN A 412 20.64 -41.45 -21.05
N LEU A 413 21.84 -41.94 -20.69
CA LEU A 413 22.08 -42.59 -19.41
C LEU A 413 21.74 -41.65 -18.24
N PHE A 414 22.31 -40.44 -18.21
CA PHE A 414 22.08 -39.48 -17.12
C PHE A 414 20.61 -39.04 -17.03
N GLU A 415 19.93 -38.86 -18.17
CA GLU A 415 18.48 -38.60 -18.20
C GLU A 415 17.68 -39.79 -17.63
N TYR A 416 18.04 -41.02 -18.01
CA TYR A 416 17.34 -42.21 -17.54
C TYR A 416 17.57 -42.49 -16.05
N ILE A 417 18.78 -42.37 -15.53
CA ILE A 417 19.00 -42.59 -14.09
C ILE A 417 18.40 -41.46 -13.23
N SER A 418 18.15 -40.27 -13.79
CA SER A 418 17.51 -39.16 -13.07
C SER A 418 16.04 -39.38 -12.71
N ILE A 419 15.38 -40.34 -13.37
CA ILE A 419 13.99 -40.74 -13.07
C ILE A 419 13.91 -41.93 -12.11
N LEU A 420 15.04 -42.57 -11.80
CA LEU A 420 15.12 -43.68 -10.86
C LEU A 420 15.39 -43.17 -9.44
N ASP A 421 15.17 -44.03 -8.45
CA ASP A 421 15.67 -43.79 -7.10
C ASP A 421 17.21 -43.83 -7.07
N ILE A 422 17.80 -43.21 -6.05
CA ILE A 422 19.24 -42.99 -5.94
C ILE A 422 20.02 -44.31 -6.04
N ASN A 423 19.57 -45.36 -5.36
CA ASN A 423 20.31 -46.63 -5.30
C ASN A 423 20.27 -47.35 -6.66
N SER A 424 19.08 -47.45 -7.25
CA SER A 424 18.90 -48.06 -8.57
C SER A 424 19.70 -47.34 -9.64
N GLY A 425 19.66 -45.99 -9.64
CA GLY A 425 20.39 -45.18 -10.62
C GLY A 425 21.92 -45.28 -10.46
N LEU A 426 22.44 -45.31 -9.22
CA LEU A 426 23.87 -45.53 -8.96
C LEU A 426 24.33 -46.93 -9.39
N SER A 427 23.53 -47.97 -9.15
CA SER A 427 23.84 -49.34 -9.59
C SER A 427 23.92 -49.41 -11.11
N LEU A 428 22.93 -48.86 -11.81
CA LEU A 428 22.87 -48.88 -13.27
C LEU A 428 24.00 -48.08 -13.91
N TYR A 429 24.39 -46.94 -13.31
CA TYR A 429 25.57 -46.20 -13.73
C TYR A 429 26.84 -47.04 -13.63
N LYS A 430 27.06 -47.73 -12.50
CA LYS A 430 28.23 -48.59 -12.28
C LYS A 430 28.28 -49.73 -13.28
N GLU A 431 27.17 -50.41 -13.52
CA GLU A 431 27.07 -51.47 -14.53
C GLU A 431 27.44 -50.97 -15.93
N TYR A 432 26.91 -49.80 -16.32
CA TYR A 432 27.19 -49.21 -17.62
C TYR A 432 28.68 -48.86 -17.80
N ILE A 433 29.30 -48.23 -16.80
CA ILE A 433 30.72 -47.88 -16.85
C ILE A 433 31.61 -49.13 -16.81
N ASN A 434 31.34 -50.10 -15.94
CA ASN A 434 32.10 -51.34 -15.86
C ASN A 434 32.08 -52.09 -17.21
N HIS A 435 30.92 -52.18 -17.85
CA HIS A 435 30.81 -52.79 -19.17
C HIS A 435 31.63 -52.06 -20.25
N ILE A 436 31.76 -50.73 -20.18
CA ILE A 436 32.64 -49.97 -21.09
C ILE A 436 34.11 -50.29 -20.80
N VAL A 437 34.50 -50.30 -19.53
CA VAL A 437 35.89 -50.55 -19.08
C VAL A 437 36.33 -51.97 -19.44
N GLU A 438 35.52 -52.98 -19.17
CA GLU A 438 35.82 -54.39 -19.46
C GLU A 438 35.98 -54.67 -20.95
N LYS A 439 35.11 -54.07 -21.79
CA LYS A 439 35.20 -54.23 -23.25
C LYS A 439 36.49 -53.67 -23.85
N LYS A 440 37.17 -52.74 -23.16
CA LYS A 440 38.38 -52.02 -23.62
C LYS A 440 38.29 -51.53 -25.07
N GLY A 441 37.07 -51.24 -25.51
CA GLY A 441 36.74 -50.93 -26.90
C GLY A 441 37.07 -49.49 -27.27
N LYS A 442 36.62 -49.07 -28.46
CA LYS A 442 36.83 -47.70 -28.95
C LYS A 442 36.32 -46.64 -27.96
N SER A 443 35.13 -46.82 -27.39
CA SER A 443 34.56 -45.87 -26.42
C SER A 443 35.39 -45.71 -25.15
N PHE A 444 35.93 -46.79 -24.60
CA PHE A 444 36.83 -46.72 -23.45
C PHE A 444 38.08 -45.89 -23.77
N LYS A 445 38.76 -46.24 -24.88
CA LYS A 445 39.97 -45.53 -25.33
C LYS A 445 39.73 -44.06 -25.67
N ASP A 446 38.55 -43.71 -26.16
CA ASP A 446 38.20 -42.32 -26.47
C ASP A 446 37.88 -41.53 -25.19
N MET A 447 37.19 -42.14 -24.21
CA MET A 447 36.92 -41.52 -22.91
C MET A 447 38.20 -41.32 -22.07
N GLU A 448 39.18 -42.23 -22.16
CA GLU A 448 40.49 -42.06 -21.49
C GLU A 448 41.28 -40.86 -22.04
N LYS A 449 41.08 -40.52 -23.32
CA LYS A 449 41.79 -39.40 -23.98
C LYS A 449 41.17 -38.04 -23.66
N VAL A 450 39.88 -38.01 -23.33
CA VAL A 450 39.20 -36.81 -22.83
C VAL A 450 39.63 -36.60 -21.39
N GLN A 451 40.05 -35.38 -21.07
CA GLN A 451 40.61 -35.07 -19.75
C GLN A 451 39.85 -33.95 -19.08
N TYR A 452 39.65 -34.10 -17.78
CA TYR A 452 39.11 -33.08 -16.90
C TYR A 452 40.24 -32.48 -16.06
N LEU A 453 40.34 -31.15 -16.07
CA LEU A 453 41.32 -30.40 -15.29
C LEU A 453 40.69 -29.91 -13.98
N THR A 454 41.20 -30.39 -12.85
CA THR A 454 40.82 -29.90 -11.52
C THR A 454 41.61 -28.63 -11.23
N LYS A 455 40.93 -27.58 -10.75
CA LYS A 455 41.53 -26.27 -10.48
C LYS A 455 41.31 -25.85 -9.03
N ASP A 456 42.26 -25.10 -8.47
CA ASP A 456 42.10 -24.44 -7.18
C ASP A 456 41.25 -23.16 -7.29
N LYS A 457 41.09 -22.46 -6.16
CA LYS A 457 40.33 -21.19 -6.08
C LYS A 457 40.93 -20.07 -6.94
N ASP A 458 42.24 -20.12 -7.22
CA ASP A 458 42.97 -19.15 -8.05
C ASP A 458 43.04 -19.57 -9.53
N LYS A 459 42.31 -20.62 -9.91
CA LYS A 459 42.22 -21.21 -11.27
C LYS A 459 43.50 -21.90 -11.75
N ASN A 460 44.45 -22.19 -10.86
CA ASN A 460 45.62 -23.01 -11.19
C ASN A 460 45.21 -24.46 -11.34
N ILE A 461 45.81 -25.16 -12.30
CA ILE A 461 45.55 -26.59 -12.52
C ILE A 461 46.28 -27.39 -11.44
N ILE A 462 45.52 -28.11 -10.62
CA ILE A 462 46.04 -28.92 -9.50
C ILE A 462 45.88 -30.43 -9.74
N GLY A 463 45.10 -30.83 -10.75
CA GLY A 463 44.90 -32.23 -11.08
C GLY A 463 44.44 -32.42 -12.52
N ARG A 464 44.70 -33.61 -13.07
CA ARG A 464 44.24 -34.03 -14.39
C ARG A 464 43.78 -35.47 -14.29
N GLN A 465 42.54 -35.72 -14.68
CA GLN A 465 41.94 -37.05 -14.69
C GLN A 465 41.26 -37.32 -16.03
N SER A 466 41.07 -38.59 -16.36
CA SER A 466 40.27 -39.01 -17.51
C SER A 466 38.80 -38.68 -17.31
N LEU A 467 38.01 -38.71 -18.38
CA LEU A 467 36.58 -38.46 -18.30
C LEU A 467 35.85 -39.52 -17.46
N ILE A 468 36.33 -40.78 -17.46
CA ILE A 468 35.77 -41.87 -16.65
C ILE A 468 36.02 -41.60 -15.17
N GLU A 469 37.25 -41.27 -14.80
CA GLU A 469 37.61 -40.92 -13.41
C GLU A 469 36.81 -39.73 -12.91
N PHE A 470 36.68 -38.67 -13.73
CA PHE A 470 35.84 -37.52 -13.40
C PHE A 470 34.38 -37.91 -13.15
N PHE A 471 33.77 -38.70 -14.03
CA PHE A 471 32.37 -39.09 -13.81
C PHE A 471 32.23 -40.01 -12.60
N ASN A 472 33.16 -40.91 -12.34
CA ASN A 472 33.14 -41.76 -11.15
C ASN A 472 33.20 -40.91 -9.88
N GLU A 473 34.16 -39.98 -9.78
CA GLU A 473 34.29 -39.06 -8.64
C GLU A 473 33.02 -38.19 -8.47
N TYR A 474 32.48 -37.68 -9.57
CA TYR A 474 31.25 -36.87 -9.54
C TYR A 474 30.04 -37.69 -9.10
N MET A 475 29.96 -38.96 -9.52
CA MET A 475 28.86 -39.87 -9.16
C MET A 475 28.97 -40.41 -7.73
N GLU A 476 30.18 -40.58 -7.20
CA GLU A 476 30.41 -40.90 -5.79
C GLU A 476 29.92 -39.76 -4.87
N ASN A 477 30.11 -38.51 -5.29
CA ASN A 477 29.70 -37.32 -4.56
C ASN A 477 28.34 -36.76 -5.02
N ILE A 478 27.53 -37.53 -5.74
CA ILE A 478 26.32 -37.03 -6.40
C ILE A 478 25.25 -36.51 -5.43
N ILE A 479 25.28 -36.97 -4.18
CA ILE A 479 24.40 -36.54 -3.08
C ILE A 479 25.16 -35.83 -1.94
N ASP A 480 26.42 -35.45 -2.15
CA ASP A 480 27.19 -34.72 -1.12
C ASP A 480 26.54 -33.36 -0.86
N ARG A 481 25.82 -33.29 0.27
CA ARG A 481 25.11 -32.10 0.72
C ARG A 481 26.07 -30.95 1.03
N PHE A 482 27.21 -31.21 1.66
CA PHE A 482 28.15 -30.18 2.05
C PHE A 482 28.75 -29.50 0.80
N TYR A 483 29.14 -30.30 -0.20
CA TYR A 483 29.66 -29.79 -1.46
C TYR A 483 28.59 -29.00 -2.24
N PHE A 484 27.38 -29.56 -2.35
CA PHE A 484 26.27 -28.92 -3.05
C PHE A 484 25.89 -27.58 -2.40
N GLU A 485 25.78 -27.56 -1.07
CA GLU A 485 25.41 -26.36 -0.33
C GLU A 485 26.49 -25.28 -0.37
N ASN A 486 27.77 -25.65 -0.33
CA ASN A 486 28.86 -24.68 -0.52
C ASN A 486 28.87 -24.09 -1.92
N MET A 487 28.59 -24.91 -2.95
CA MET A 487 28.53 -24.45 -4.34
C MET A 487 27.41 -23.42 -4.56
N TYR A 488 26.27 -23.61 -3.89
CA TYR A 488 25.10 -22.75 -4.05
C TYR A 488 24.84 -21.83 -2.85
N ARG A 489 25.87 -21.59 -2.01
CA ARG A 489 25.76 -20.84 -0.75
C ARG A 489 25.12 -19.46 -0.93
N ASP A 490 25.56 -18.71 -1.93
CA ASP A 490 25.11 -17.34 -2.19
C ASP A 490 23.65 -17.26 -2.66
N TYR A 491 23.03 -18.40 -2.98
CA TYR A 491 21.64 -18.46 -3.45
C TYR A 491 20.65 -18.73 -2.32
N ARG A 492 21.11 -19.04 -1.10
CA ARG A 492 20.26 -19.31 0.05
C ARG A 492 19.36 -18.12 0.36
N VAL A 493 18.19 -18.42 0.91
CA VAL A 493 17.22 -17.42 1.33
C VAL A 493 17.03 -17.59 2.83
N ASN A 494 17.53 -16.64 3.61
CA ASN A 494 17.32 -16.62 5.06
C ASN A 494 16.28 -15.55 5.39
N ILE A 495 15.10 -15.98 5.83
CA ILE A 495 14.03 -15.11 6.32
C ILE A 495 13.61 -15.64 7.69
N GLU A 496 13.77 -14.81 8.73
CA GLU A 496 13.19 -15.00 10.07
C GLU A 496 13.25 -16.44 10.61
N ASN A 497 14.42 -17.09 10.54
CA ASN A 497 14.70 -18.46 11.02
C ASN A 497 14.15 -19.63 10.16
N ALA A 498 13.65 -19.37 8.96
CA ALA A 498 13.31 -20.42 8.00
C ALA A 498 14.58 -20.91 7.29
N GLU A 499 15.23 -21.94 7.82
CA GLU A 499 16.34 -22.61 7.14
C GLU A 499 15.85 -23.37 5.90
N ASN A 500 16.63 -23.29 4.82
CA ASN A 500 16.43 -24.11 3.64
C ASN A 500 16.74 -25.57 3.97
N ASN A 501 15.76 -26.47 3.83
CA ASN A 501 16.00 -27.90 3.87
C ASN A 501 15.73 -28.50 2.49
N ILE A 502 16.74 -29.14 1.93
CA ILE A 502 16.70 -29.72 0.59
C ILE A 502 16.80 -31.22 0.75
N GLU A 503 15.96 -31.95 0.03
CA GLU A 503 15.99 -33.40 0.02
C GLU A 503 17.13 -33.91 -0.87
N ASP A 504 17.73 -35.03 -0.51
CA ASP A 504 18.84 -35.63 -1.27
C ASP A 504 18.41 -35.98 -2.70
N GLU A 505 17.12 -36.29 -2.91
CA GLU A 505 16.54 -36.52 -4.24
C GLU A 505 16.64 -35.28 -5.14
N PHE A 506 16.49 -34.07 -4.59
CA PHE A 506 16.66 -32.85 -5.37
C PHE A 506 18.14 -32.63 -5.75
N ILE A 507 19.06 -32.89 -4.83
CA ILE A 507 20.51 -32.81 -5.07
C ILE A 507 20.90 -33.77 -6.20
N TYR A 508 20.49 -35.03 -6.06
CA TYR A 508 20.69 -36.09 -7.04
C TYR A 508 20.21 -35.70 -8.44
N LYS A 509 18.93 -35.30 -8.56
CA LYS A 509 18.33 -34.91 -9.84
C LYS A 509 19.01 -33.69 -10.45
N THR A 510 19.37 -32.70 -9.63
CA THR A 510 20.06 -31.49 -10.10
C THR A 510 21.43 -31.81 -10.67
N ASN A 511 22.22 -32.61 -9.95
CA ASN A 511 23.56 -32.99 -10.38
C ASN A 511 23.54 -33.85 -11.65
N LEU A 512 22.58 -34.78 -11.77
CA LEU A 512 22.39 -35.54 -13.01
C LEU A 512 21.93 -34.67 -14.19
N LYS A 513 21.07 -33.68 -13.92
CA LYS A 513 20.66 -32.69 -14.93
C LYS A 513 21.85 -31.86 -15.42
N ILE A 514 22.79 -31.50 -14.53
CA ILE A 514 24.06 -30.86 -14.91
C ILE A 514 24.89 -31.76 -15.83
N LEU A 515 25.04 -33.05 -15.51
CA LEU A 515 25.78 -33.99 -16.36
C LEU A 515 25.13 -34.21 -17.73
N SER A 516 23.81 -34.38 -17.76
CA SER A 516 23.04 -34.50 -19.01
C SER A 516 23.19 -33.25 -19.89
N GLU A 517 23.03 -32.06 -19.32
CA GLU A 517 23.18 -30.81 -20.07
C GLU A 517 24.64 -30.54 -20.47
N LEU A 518 25.63 -31.02 -19.70
CA LEU A 518 27.03 -31.02 -20.12
C LEU A 518 27.23 -31.86 -21.39
N CYS A 519 26.73 -33.10 -21.42
CA CYS A 519 26.79 -33.95 -22.62
C CYS A 519 26.05 -33.30 -23.80
N ARG A 520 24.86 -32.72 -23.56
CA ARG A 520 24.08 -32.01 -24.57
C ARG A 520 24.84 -30.82 -25.15
N TYR A 521 25.53 -30.06 -24.30
CA TYR A 521 26.36 -28.94 -24.70
C TYR A 521 27.50 -29.40 -25.62
N GLN A 522 28.19 -30.50 -25.30
CA GLN A 522 29.26 -31.03 -26.16
C GLN A 522 28.74 -31.46 -27.54
N ILE A 523 27.58 -32.12 -27.62
CA ILE A 523 26.95 -32.49 -28.89
C ILE A 523 26.65 -31.25 -29.74
N ARG A 524 26.13 -30.18 -29.12
CA ARG A 524 25.82 -28.92 -29.83
C ARG A 524 27.08 -28.17 -30.26
N LYS A 525 28.14 -28.18 -29.45
CA LYS A 525 29.44 -27.55 -29.76
C LYS A 525 30.07 -28.13 -31.03
N GLU A 526 29.85 -29.42 -31.32
CA GLU A 526 30.28 -30.05 -32.57
C GLU A 526 29.48 -29.59 -33.80
N LYS A 527 28.22 -29.15 -33.65
CA LYS A 527 27.32 -28.75 -34.75
C LYS A 527 27.43 -27.28 -35.19
N VAL A 528 28.04 -26.39 -34.41
CA VAL A 528 28.08 -24.92 -34.66
C VAL A 528 29.20 -24.48 -35.63
N LYS A 529 29.79 -25.40 -36.38
CA LYS A 529 30.69 -25.05 -37.50
C LYS A 529 30.26 -25.78 -38.78
N CYS A 530 29.29 -25.19 -39.47
CA CYS A 530 29.20 -25.19 -40.92
C CYS A 530 29.63 -23.80 -41.41
#